data_AF-A0A0K1FG00-F1
#
_entry.id   AF-A0A0K1FG00-F1
#
_cell.length_a   1.000
_cell.length_b   1.000
_cell.length_c   1.000
_cell.angle_alpha   90.00
_cell.angle_beta   90.00
_cell.angle_gamma   90.00
#
_symmetry.space_group_name_H-M   'P 1'
#
loop_
_entity.id
_entity.type
_entity.pdbx_description
1 polymer ?
#
loop_
_entity_poly.entity_id
_entity_poly.type
_entity_poly.pdbx_seq_one_letter_code
_entity_poly.pdbx_strand_id
1 'polypeptide(L)'
;MLKKLFLPSLVLVPLLFLHPYGQVQAEQPLPKTTSVQPVPEDAVGRSRFSSATEYLRFRDQGSALTMSVPLINGPFYIYRLKGGITLFVNDNFLNGDVPLRLTALLTHMPAPAGKAQTTAEPFKDDADRTILSYQTSPLMRNVKILSNEALKQNGSPARRLTMSVFTHERDTIVEILWIGDSSGAWLVQFDCNADDTNTVDLLPRLLSSVSVGEDTEK
;
A
#
# COMPACT_ATOMS: atom_id res chain seq x y z
N MET A 1 -6.26 27.45 -16.83
CA MET A 1 -7.02 26.22 -17.17
C MET A 1 -6.52 25.10 -16.28
N LEU A 2 -7.22 24.83 -15.17
CA LEU A 2 -6.91 23.73 -14.26
C LEU A 2 -7.37 22.42 -14.93
N LYS A 3 -6.44 21.57 -15.36
CA LYS A 3 -6.77 20.19 -15.70
C LYS A 3 -7.18 19.50 -14.41
N LYS A 4 -8.48 19.22 -14.25
CA LYS A 4 -9.00 18.33 -13.21
C LYS A 4 -8.30 16.98 -13.39
N LEU A 5 -7.36 16.65 -12.51
CA LEU A 5 -6.90 15.27 -12.34
C LEU A 5 -8.09 14.49 -11.77
N PHE A 6 -8.88 13.90 -12.66
CA PHE A 6 -9.71 12.75 -12.31
C PHE A 6 -8.73 11.59 -12.08
N LEU A 7 -8.27 11.41 -10.85
CA LEU A 7 -7.76 10.13 -10.37
C LEU A 7 -8.99 9.20 -10.31
N PRO A 8 -9.19 8.25 -11.24
CA PRO A 8 -10.43 7.49 -11.33
C PRO A 8 -10.48 6.28 -10.38
N SER A 9 -9.59 6.17 -9.39
CA SER A 9 -9.38 4.88 -8.71
C SER A 9 -9.12 5.08 -7.22
N LEU A 10 -10.00 4.48 -6.40
CA LEU A 10 -9.99 4.06 -4.97
C LEU A 10 -9.02 4.62 -3.91
N VAL A 11 -7.87 5.15 -4.31
CA VAL A 11 -6.70 5.47 -3.49
C VAL A 11 -6.99 6.48 -2.37
N LEU A 12 -8.04 7.29 -2.51
CA LEU A 12 -8.36 8.37 -1.56
C LEU A 12 -9.37 8.01 -0.47
N VAL A 13 -10.10 6.90 -0.57
CA VAL A 13 -11.14 6.58 0.42
C VAL A 13 -10.54 6.28 1.81
N PRO A 14 -9.47 5.48 1.96
CA PRO A 14 -8.87 5.25 3.28
C PRO A 14 -8.27 6.54 3.90
N LEU A 15 -7.71 7.41 3.05
CA LEU A 15 -7.03 8.64 3.48
C LEU A 15 -7.98 9.73 3.98
N LEU A 16 -9.19 9.82 3.44
CA LEU A 16 -10.18 10.80 3.86
C LEU A 16 -10.72 10.54 5.29
N PHE A 17 -10.57 9.32 5.82
CA PHE A 17 -11.10 8.93 7.13
C PHE A 17 -10.04 8.68 8.21
N LEU A 18 -8.78 8.46 7.84
CA LEU A 18 -7.67 8.49 8.80
C LEU A 18 -7.35 9.93 9.23
N HIS A 19 -7.59 10.92 8.35
CA HIS A 19 -7.41 12.34 8.65
C HIS A 19 -8.63 13.17 8.21
N PRO A 20 -9.52 13.57 9.14
CA PRO A 20 -10.57 14.52 8.79
C PRO A 20 -9.88 15.86 8.51
N TYR A 21 -10.09 16.40 7.31
CA TYR A 21 -9.56 17.65 6.78
C TYR A 21 -8.12 17.63 6.25
N GLY A 22 -8.01 17.52 4.92
CA GLY A 22 -6.88 18.05 4.17
C GLY A 22 -7.25 18.15 2.70
N GLN A 23 -7.42 19.37 2.17
CA GLN A 23 -7.36 19.57 0.73
C GLN A 23 -6.04 18.95 0.22
N VAL A 24 -6.13 18.09 -0.79
CA VAL A 24 -4.96 17.57 -1.51
C VAL A 24 -4.33 18.74 -2.26
N GLN A 25 -3.49 19.49 -1.56
CA GLN A 25 -2.59 20.47 -2.14
C GLN A 25 -1.32 19.71 -2.48
N ALA A 26 -1.00 19.59 -3.76
CA ALA A 26 0.33 19.20 -4.18
C ALA A 26 1.28 20.34 -3.80
N GLU A 27 1.90 20.25 -2.62
CA GLU A 27 2.91 21.22 -2.20
C GLU A 27 4.27 20.55 -1.94
N GLN A 28 5.27 21.23 -2.50
CA GLN A 28 6.73 21.02 -2.45
C GLN A 28 7.31 19.87 -3.29
N PRO A 29 8.49 20.09 -3.91
CA PRO A 29 9.21 19.03 -4.60
C PRO A 29 9.55 17.91 -3.61
N LEU A 30 9.40 16.67 -4.08
CA LEU A 30 9.74 15.48 -3.30
C LEU A 30 11.16 15.60 -2.71
N PRO A 31 11.35 15.30 -1.41
CA PRO A 31 12.68 15.19 -0.84
C PRO A 31 13.53 14.21 -1.67
N LYS A 32 14.84 14.47 -1.79
CA LYS A 32 15.77 13.54 -2.47
C LYS A 32 15.74 12.11 -1.87
N THR A 33 15.31 12.00 -0.62
CA THR A 33 15.20 10.75 0.14
C THR A 33 13.92 9.96 -0.17
N THR A 34 12.96 10.55 -0.90
CA THR A 34 11.75 9.84 -1.34
C THR A 34 11.95 9.25 -2.74
N SER A 35 11.92 7.93 -2.86
CA SER A 35 12.18 7.26 -4.15
C SER A 35 11.58 5.85 -4.23
N VAL A 36 11.46 5.34 -5.45
CA VAL A 36 11.18 3.94 -5.76
C VAL A 36 12.33 3.39 -6.59
N GLN A 37 12.93 2.29 -6.17
CA GLN A 37 14.11 1.71 -6.84
C GLN A 37 14.05 0.19 -6.92
N PRO A 38 14.52 -0.43 -8.02
CA PRO A 38 14.70 -1.87 -8.06
C PRO A 38 15.79 -2.28 -7.07
N VAL A 39 15.55 -3.39 -6.36
CA VAL A 39 16.54 -4.00 -5.49
C VAL A 39 17.34 -5.02 -6.31
N PRO A 40 18.68 -4.97 -6.34
CA PRO A 40 19.50 -5.91 -7.09
C PRO A 40 19.24 -7.36 -6.68
N GLU A 41 19.14 -8.27 -7.66
CA GLU A 41 18.85 -9.70 -7.43
C GLU A 41 19.86 -10.37 -6.49
N ASP A 42 21.13 -9.94 -6.52
CA ASP A 42 22.21 -10.50 -5.68
C ASP A 42 22.06 -10.18 -4.19
N ALA A 43 21.27 -9.17 -3.82
CA ALA A 43 21.05 -8.76 -2.43
C ALA A 43 19.93 -9.56 -1.74
N VAL A 44 19.14 -10.30 -2.49
CA VAL A 44 17.99 -11.06 -2.01
C VAL A 44 18.28 -12.53 -2.27
N GLY A 45 18.64 -13.28 -1.23
CA GLY A 45 18.86 -14.73 -1.35
C GLY A 45 17.70 -15.39 -2.11
N ARG A 46 17.95 -15.73 -3.39
CA ARG A 46 17.01 -16.22 -4.41
C ARG A 46 15.53 -16.04 -4.03
N SER A 47 14.98 -14.87 -4.37
CA SER A 47 13.54 -14.65 -4.35
C SER A 47 12.83 -15.75 -5.14
N ARG A 48 11.94 -16.50 -4.48
CA ARG A 48 11.26 -17.73 -4.95
C ARG A 48 10.10 -17.45 -5.92
N PHE A 49 10.08 -16.31 -6.58
CA PHE A 49 8.94 -15.88 -7.38
C PHE A 49 9.27 -15.92 -8.87
N SER A 50 8.26 -16.31 -9.66
CA SER A 50 8.29 -16.40 -11.12
C SER A 50 8.90 -15.14 -11.77
N SER A 51 9.35 -15.24 -13.02
CA SER A 51 9.86 -14.15 -13.87
C SER A 51 8.84 -13.01 -14.16
N ALA A 52 7.76 -12.92 -13.39
CA ALA A 52 6.62 -12.02 -13.59
C ALA A 52 6.46 -10.98 -12.46
N THR A 53 7.44 -10.86 -11.56
CA THR A 53 7.43 -9.86 -10.47
C THR A 53 8.76 -9.13 -10.38
N GLU A 54 8.72 -7.84 -10.03
CA GLU A 54 9.88 -7.01 -9.72
C GLU A 54 9.99 -6.80 -8.21
N TYR A 55 11.21 -6.73 -7.68
CA TYR A 55 11.43 -6.44 -6.27
C TYR A 55 11.86 -4.98 -6.09
N LEU A 56 11.01 -4.19 -5.43
CA LEU A 56 11.17 -2.74 -5.32
C LEU A 56 11.42 -2.32 -3.87
N ARG A 57 12.18 -1.24 -3.72
CA ARG A 57 12.40 -0.49 -2.48
C ARG A 57 11.73 0.88 -2.60
N PHE A 58 10.83 1.18 -1.66
CA PHE A 58 10.16 2.46 -1.47
C PHE A 58 10.79 3.14 -0.28
N ARG A 59 11.32 4.36 -0.49
CA ARG A 59 12.02 5.12 0.56
C ARG A 59 11.26 6.38 0.88
N ASP A 60 11.17 6.70 2.16
CA ASP A 60 10.63 7.97 2.63
C ASP A 60 11.09 8.27 4.07
N GLN A 61 11.62 9.47 4.30
CA GLN A 61 11.95 9.99 5.65
C GLN A 61 12.79 9.06 6.54
N GLY A 62 13.76 8.35 5.97
CA GLY A 62 14.64 7.43 6.73
C GLY A 62 14.02 6.05 7.00
N SER A 63 12.82 5.80 6.49
CA SER A 63 12.19 4.47 6.44
C SER A 63 12.24 3.91 5.02
N ALA A 64 12.37 2.60 4.92
CA ALA A 64 12.30 1.86 3.68
C ALA A 64 11.29 0.71 3.79
N LEU A 65 10.48 0.55 2.76
CA LEU A 65 9.67 -0.64 2.52
C LEU A 65 10.19 -1.36 1.29
N THR A 66 10.36 -2.67 1.38
CA THR A 66 10.71 -3.53 0.25
C THR A 66 9.62 -4.54 -0.01
N MET A 67 9.30 -4.80 -1.27
CA MET A 67 8.29 -5.80 -1.64
C MET A 67 8.41 -6.22 -3.09
N SER A 68 7.88 -7.40 -3.39
CA SER A 68 7.61 -7.84 -4.76
C SER A 68 6.32 -7.20 -5.25
N VAL A 69 6.34 -6.70 -6.47
CA VAL A 69 5.18 -6.21 -7.22
C VAL A 69 5.13 -6.93 -8.58
N PRO A 70 3.97 -7.00 -9.26
CA PRO A 70 3.96 -7.45 -10.65
C PRO A 70 4.81 -6.51 -11.54
N LEU A 71 5.14 -6.96 -12.75
CA LEU A 71 5.87 -6.14 -13.72
C LEU A 71 5.18 -4.77 -13.89
N ILE A 72 5.95 -3.68 -13.78
CA ILE A 72 5.40 -2.33 -13.87
C ILE A 72 5.43 -1.84 -15.33
N ASN A 73 4.34 -1.22 -15.76
CA ASN A 73 4.24 -0.53 -17.05
C ASN A 73 4.08 0.97 -16.85
N GLY A 74 5.03 1.56 -16.11
CA GLY A 74 5.03 2.97 -15.75
C GLY A 74 5.52 3.22 -14.33
N PRO A 75 5.88 4.47 -14.00
CA PRO A 75 6.36 4.81 -12.67
C PRO A 75 5.23 4.81 -11.63
N PHE A 76 5.61 4.65 -10.36
CA PHE A 76 4.72 5.01 -9.25
C PHE A 76 4.54 6.54 -9.21
N TYR A 77 3.30 6.99 -9.06
CA TYR A 77 3.00 8.37 -8.71
C TYR A 77 3.21 8.56 -7.22
N ILE A 78 3.91 9.63 -6.84
CA ILE A 78 4.23 9.93 -5.45
C ILE A 78 3.55 11.23 -5.04
N TYR A 79 2.80 11.19 -3.93
CA TYR A 79 2.10 12.34 -3.38
C TYR A 79 2.50 12.58 -1.93
N ARG A 80 2.63 13.84 -1.56
CA ARG A 80 2.89 14.26 -0.18
C ARG A 80 1.63 14.89 0.39
N LEU A 81 1.20 14.44 1.57
CA LEU A 81 0.07 15.00 2.29
C LEU A 81 0.53 15.79 3.53
N LYS A 82 -0.39 16.59 4.08
CA LYS A 82 -0.19 17.25 5.38
C LYS A 82 0.10 16.21 6.46
N GLY A 83 0.89 16.61 7.46
CA GLY A 83 1.33 15.72 8.54
C GLY A 83 2.52 14.84 8.17
N GLY A 84 3.08 15.02 6.98
CA GLY A 84 4.25 14.29 6.55
C GLY A 84 3.95 12.84 6.14
N ILE A 85 2.78 12.60 5.56
CA ILE A 85 2.43 11.32 4.95
C ILE A 85 2.84 11.30 3.48
N THR A 86 3.41 10.20 3.02
CA THR A 86 3.75 9.98 1.60
C THR A 86 2.93 8.82 1.04
N LEU A 87 2.37 9.02 -0.16
CA LEU A 87 1.65 8.01 -0.92
C LEU A 87 2.46 7.60 -2.14
N PHE A 88 2.49 6.31 -2.43
CA PHE A 88 2.97 5.74 -3.68
C PHE A 88 1.81 5.00 -4.34
N VAL A 89 1.51 5.34 -5.59
CA VAL A 89 0.33 4.86 -6.30
C VAL A 89 0.73 4.30 -7.65
N ASN A 90 0.29 3.10 -7.98
CA ASN A 90 0.42 2.54 -9.32
C ASN A 90 -0.78 1.65 -9.66
N ASP A 91 -1.29 1.76 -10.88
CA ASP A 91 -2.39 0.97 -11.43
C ASP A 91 -2.03 0.33 -12.79
N ASN A 92 -0.76 0.44 -13.20
CA ASN A 92 -0.26 -0.06 -14.48
C ASN A 92 0.69 -1.24 -14.23
N PHE A 93 0.09 -2.38 -13.93
CA PHE A 93 0.79 -3.65 -13.72
C PHE A 93 0.54 -4.62 -14.88
N LEU A 94 1.48 -5.52 -15.13
CA LEU A 94 1.40 -6.55 -16.15
C LEU A 94 1.62 -7.94 -15.57
N ASN A 95 1.05 -8.94 -16.25
CA ASN A 95 1.41 -10.34 -16.15
C ASN A 95 1.88 -10.81 -17.53
N GLY A 96 3.21 -10.85 -17.73
CA GLY A 96 3.77 -10.90 -19.08
C GLY A 96 3.42 -9.63 -19.85
N ASP A 97 2.73 -9.78 -20.99
CA ASP A 97 2.28 -8.65 -21.82
C ASP A 97 0.81 -8.24 -21.56
N VAL A 98 0.15 -8.86 -20.57
CA VAL A 98 -1.27 -8.64 -20.29
C VAL A 98 -1.47 -7.66 -19.13
N PRO A 99 -2.22 -6.55 -19.31
CA PRO A 99 -2.54 -5.63 -18.23
C PRO A 99 -3.34 -6.30 -17.10
N LEU A 100 -2.88 -6.10 -15.87
CA LEU A 100 -3.56 -6.53 -14.65
C LEU A 100 -4.53 -5.45 -14.18
N ARG A 101 -5.73 -5.86 -13.77
CA ARG A 101 -6.69 -4.99 -13.09
C ARG A 101 -6.37 -4.93 -11.59
N LEU A 102 -5.21 -4.35 -11.29
CA LEU A 102 -4.66 -4.23 -9.95
C LEU A 102 -4.26 -2.77 -9.70
N THR A 103 -4.69 -2.22 -8.57
CA THR A 103 -4.17 -0.95 -8.05
C THR A 103 -3.34 -1.22 -6.80
N ALA A 104 -2.19 -0.57 -6.68
CA ALA A 104 -1.37 -0.54 -5.48
C ALA A 104 -1.36 0.86 -4.88
N LEU A 105 -1.65 0.94 -3.58
CA LEU A 105 -1.47 2.13 -2.75
C LEU A 105 -0.55 1.78 -1.59
N LEU A 106 0.59 2.45 -1.52
CA LEU A 106 1.49 2.36 -0.37
C LEU A 106 1.50 3.71 0.33
N THR A 107 1.31 3.69 1.64
CA THR A 107 1.28 4.91 2.46
C THR A 107 2.33 4.80 3.55
N HIS A 108 3.27 5.74 3.59
CA HIS A 108 4.19 5.89 4.71
C HIS A 108 3.66 6.94 5.69
N MET A 109 3.52 6.52 6.94
CA MET A 109 3.16 7.34 8.09
C MET A 109 4.38 7.39 9.02
N PRO A 110 5.20 8.45 8.95
CA PRO A 110 6.43 8.52 9.74
C PRO A 110 6.12 8.51 11.23
N ALA A 111 6.98 7.86 12.01
CA ALA A 111 6.86 7.89 13.47
C ALA A 111 6.95 9.35 13.98
N PRO A 112 6.11 9.76 14.94
CA PRO A 112 6.39 10.96 15.72
C PRO A 112 7.75 10.81 16.41
N ALA A 113 8.56 11.87 16.43
CA ALA A 113 9.90 11.83 17.02
C ALA A 113 9.88 11.18 18.43
N GLY A 114 10.66 10.10 18.60
CA GLY A 114 10.79 9.38 19.88
C GLY A 114 9.71 8.36 20.20
N LYS A 115 8.82 8.00 19.27
CA LYS A 115 7.80 6.94 19.48
C LYS A 115 7.94 5.83 18.44
N ALA A 116 8.67 4.78 18.80
CA ALA A 116 8.75 3.56 18.00
C ALA A 116 7.43 2.79 18.05
N GLN A 117 7.01 2.22 16.92
CA GLN A 117 5.85 1.35 16.83
C GLN A 117 6.26 -0.09 17.22
N THR A 118 6.12 -0.46 18.49
CA THR A 118 6.62 -1.75 19.01
C THR A 118 5.60 -2.87 19.00
N THR A 119 4.33 -2.57 18.73
CA THR A 119 3.24 -3.53 18.81
C THR A 119 2.21 -3.35 17.68
N ALA A 120 1.38 -4.38 17.45
CA ALA A 120 0.38 -4.39 16.37
C ALA A 120 -0.99 -3.84 16.79
N GLU A 121 -1.20 -3.52 18.07
CA GLU A 121 -2.47 -3.05 18.63
C GLU A 121 -2.98 -1.78 17.93
N PRO A 122 -2.15 -0.76 17.64
CA PRO A 122 -2.63 0.42 16.90
C PRO A 122 -3.18 0.09 15.51
N PHE A 123 -2.65 -0.95 14.86
CA PHE A 123 -3.18 -1.40 13.57
C PHE A 123 -4.55 -2.06 13.67
N LYS A 124 -4.95 -2.55 14.86
CA LYS A 124 -6.33 -3.02 15.08
C LYS A 124 -7.30 -1.84 14.95
N ASP A 125 -6.98 -0.72 15.58
CA ASP A 125 -7.83 0.47 15.54
C ASP A 125 -7.87 1.07 14.13
N ASP A 126 -6.76 1.03 13.39
CA ASP A 126 -6.72 1.43 11.97
C ASP A 126 -7.57 0.52 11.08
N ALA A 127 -7.51 -0.81 11.31
CA ALA A 127 -8.33 -1.77 10.58
C ALA A 127 -9.82 -1.57 10.88
N ASP A 128 -10.21 -1.40 12.14
CA ASP A 128 -11.60 -1.16 12.54
C ASP A 128 -12.15 0.15 11.95
N ARG A 129 -11.33 1.21 11.95
CA ARG A 129 -11.69 2.49 11.31
C ARG A 129 -11.83 2.35 9.80
N THR A 130 -10.93 1.59 9.17
CA THR A 130 -10.99 1.32 7.73
C THR A 130 -12.26 0.54 7.38
N ILE A 131 -12.56 -0.53 8.10
CA ILE A 131 -13.80 -1.31 7.93
C ILE A 131 -15.03 -0.40 8.05
N LEU A 132 -15.10 0.42 9.10
CA LEU A 132 -16.20 1.35 9.31
C LEU A 132 -16.33 2.35 8.15
N SER A 133 -15.21 2.86 7.63
CA SER A 133 -15.23 3.79 6.50
C SER A 133 -15.78 3.14 5.22
N TYR A 134 -15.44 1.87 4.97
CA TYR A 134 -15.99 1.12 3.83
C TYR A 134 -17.49 0.85 4.03
N GLN A 135 -17.91 0.47 5.23
CA GLN A 135 -19.30 0.16 5.54
C GLN A 135 -20.23 1.38 5.51
N THR A 136 -19.70 2.57 5.81
CA THR A 136 -20.49 3.82 5.88
C THR A 136 -20.42 4.66 4.61
N SER A 137 -19.49 4.36 3.70
CA SER A 137 -19.33 5.08 2.45
C SER A 137 -20.49 4.82 1.49
N PRO A 138 -21.12 5.86 0.91
CA PRO A 138 -22.15 5.68 -0.12
C PRO A 138 -21.59 5.15 -1.45
N LEU A 139 -20.26 5.14 -1.61
CA LEU A 139 -19.58 4.65 -2.81
C LEU A 139 -19.31 3.14 -2.76
N MET A 140 -19.46 2.52 -1.59
CA MET A 140 -19.17 1.12 -1.35
C MET A 140 -20.45 0.38 -1.00
N ARG A 141 -20.62 -0.82 -1.55
CA ARG A 141 -21.77 -1.69 -1.28
C ARG A 141 -21.28 -3.09 -0.93
N ASN A 142 -22.13 -3.88 -0.26
CA ASN A 142 -21.90 -5.30 0.00
C ASN A 142 -20.54 -5.62 0.65
N VAL A 143 -20.07 -4.75 1.56
CA VAL A 143 -18.77 -4.94 2.23
C VAL A 143 -18.80 -6.21 3.08
N LYS A 144 -17.90 -7.14 2.78
CA LYS A 144 -17.69 -8.39 3.52
C LYS A 144 -16.25 -8.47 3.99
N ILE A 145 -16.05 -8.70 5.28
CA ILE A 145 -14.73 -8.95 5.86
C ILE A 145 -14.43 -10.43 5.67
N LEU A 146 -13.35 -10.74 4.95
CA LEU A 146 -12.92 -12.11 4.68
C LEU A 146 -11.89 -12.57 5.71
N SER A 147 -11.00 -11.68 6.12
CA SER A 147 -10.01 -11.92 7.18
C SER A 147 -9.60 -10.60 7.85
N ASN A 148 -9.21 -10.66 9.12
CA ASN A 148 -8.67 -9.51 9.87
C ASN A 148 -7.75 -10.02 10.99
N GLU A 149 -6.47 -10.18 10.69
CA GLU A 149 -5.54 -10.97 11.49
C GLU A 149 -4.33 -10.15 11.91
N ALA A 150 -3.92 -10.29 13.18
CA ALA A 150 -2.62 -9.83 13.64
C ALA A 150 -1.56 -10.89 13.32
N LEU A 151 -0.39 -10.46 12.83
CA LEU A 151 0.70 -11.34 12.46
C LEU A 151 2.05 -10.69 12.75
N LYS A 152 3.13 -11.47 12.58
CA LYS A 152 4.49 -10.96 12.49
C LYS A 152 4.98 -11.11 11.07
N GLN A 153 5.39 -10.01 10.44
CA GLN A 153 5.89 -9.97 9.08
C GLN A 153 7.40 -9.67 9.16
N ASN A 154 8.24 -10.68 8.90
CA ASN A 154 9.70 -10.60 9.04
C ASN A 154 10.18 -10.09 10.43
N GLY A 155 9.45 -10.42 11.49
CA GLY A 155 9.74 -9.98 12.85
C GLY A 155 9.06 -8.67 13.27
N SER A 156 8.58 -7.87 12.31
CA SER A 156 7.84 -6.65 12.57
C SER A 156 6.38 -6.93 12.93
N PRO A 157 5.80 -6.19 13.90
CA PRO A 157 4.35 -6.24 14.15
C PRO A 157 3.58 -5.83 12.90
N ALA A 158 2.55 -6.61 12.55
CA ALA A 158 1.73 -6.33 11.39
C ALA A 158 0.27 -6.78 11.59
N ARG A 159 -0.61 -6.22 10.77
CA ARG A 159 -2.01 -6.63 10.69
C ARG A 159 -2.46 -6.69 9.24
N ARG A 160 -3.16 -7.76 8.87
CA ARG A 160 -3.67 -8.00 7.51
C ARG A 160 -5.20 -8.01 7.54
N LEU A 161 -5.80 -7.26 6.62
CA LEU A 161 -7.24 -7.19 6.39
C LEU A 161 -7.52 -7.54 4.94
N THR A 162 -8.39 -8.52 4.71
CA THR A 162 -8.94 -8.83 3.39
C THR A 162 -10.44 -8.59 3.41
N MET A 163 -10.92 -7.83 2.43
CA MET A 163 -12.33 -7.53 2.25
C MET A 163 -12.77 -7.80 0.81
N SER A 164 -14.02 -8.17 0.65
CA SER A 164 -14.74 -8.11 -0.63
C SER A 164 -15.72 -6.94 -0.56
N VAL A 165 -15.71 -6.09 -1.58
CA VAL A 165 -16.54 -4.89 -1.67
C VAL A 165 -17.04 -4.71 -3.09
N PHE A 166 -18.32 -4.35 -3.24
CA PHE A 166 -18.85 -3.90 -4.51
C PHE A 166 -18.60 -2.40 -4.66
N THR A 167 -17.75 -2.04 -5.62
CA THR A 167 -17.35 -0.65 -5.88
C THR A 167 -17.05 -0.45 -7.35
N HIS A 168 -17.29 0.76 -7.88
CA HIS A 168 -17.12 1.06 -9.30
C HIS A 168 -17.79 0.03 -10.23
N GLU A 169 -19.04 -0.35 -9.91
CA GLU A 169 -19.82 -1.31 -10.69
C GLU A 169 -19.20 -2.72 -10.79
N ARG A 170 -18.31 -3.10 -9.85
CA ARG A 170 -17.66 -4.42 -9.83
C ARG A 170 -17.41 -4.95 -8.42
N ASP A 171 -17.33 -6.27 -8.28
CA ASP A 171 -16.81 -6.90 -7.08
C ASP A 171 -15.28 -6.75 -7.05
N THR A 172 -14.76 -6.21 -5.94
CA THR A 172 -13.35 -5.91 -5.75
C THR A 172 -12.86 -6.60 -4.48
N ILE A 173 -11.72 -7.27 -4.58
CA ILE A 173 -10.95 -7.71 -3.41
C ILE A 173 -10.03 -6.57 -3.02
N VAL A 174 -10.16 -6.13 -1.77
CA VAL A 174 -9.29 -5.14 -1.14
C VAL A 174 -8.45 -5.86 -0.11
N GLU A 175 -7.15 -5.71 -0.20
CA GLU A 175 -6.21 -6.34 0.71
C GLU A 175 -5.22 -5.33 1.27
N ILE A 176 -5.18 -5.24 2.60
CA ILE A 176 -4.42 -4.22 3.31
C ILE A 176 -3.49 -4.88 4.32
N LEU A 177 -2.23 -4.48 4.31
CA LEU A 177 -1.23 -4.81 5.30
C LEU A 177 -0.76 -3.52 5.99
N TRP A 178 -1.00 -3.43 7.29
CA TRP A 178 -0.28 -2.48 8.15
C TRP A 178 0.94 -3.18 8.73
N ILE A 179 2.08 -2.51 8.65
CA ILE A 179 3.35 -3.01 9.18
C ILE A 179 4.16 -1.80 9.67
N GLY A 180 4.87 -1.94 10.78
CA GLY A 180 5.68 -0.85 11.30
C GLY A 180 6.91 -1.33 12.06
N ASP A 181 7.83 -0.39 12.26
CA ASP A 181 9.05 -0.57 13.05
C ASP A 181 9.39 0.73 13.82
N SER A 182 10.66 0.91 14.19
CA SER A 182 11.14 2.12 14.86
C SER A 182 11.04 3.40 14.01
N SER A 183 11.04 3.27 12.68
CA SER A 183 11.07 4.39 11.73
C SER A 183 9.68 4.92 11.36
N GLY A 184 8.64 4.12 11.57
CA GLY A 184 7.26 4.50 11.26
C GLY A 184 6.36 3.33 10.95
N ALA A 185 5.19 3.63 10.40
CA ALA A 185 4.24 2.66 9.91
C ALA A 185 4.06 2.80 8.40
N TRP A 186 3.93 1.66 7.74
CA TRP A 186 3.55 1.53 6.36
C TRP A 186 2.19 0.84 6.26
N LEU A 187 1.38 1.33 5.33
CA LEU A 187 0.17 0.66 4.86
C LEU A 187 0.40 0.26 3.40
N VAL A 188 0.27 -1.02 3.08
CA VAL A 188 0.29 -1.55 1.71
C VAL A 188 -1.11 -2.04 1.40
N GLN A 189 -1.74 -1.42 0.41
CA GLN A 189 -3.07 -1.80 -0.06
C GLN A 189 -3.02 -2.22 -1.53
N PHE A 190 -3.69 -3.33 -1.82
CA PHE A 190 -3.98 -3.78 -3.18
C PHE A 190 -5.48 -3.88 -3.39
N ASP A 191 -5.94 -3.38 -4.53
CA ASP A 191 -7.33 -3.51 -4.97
C ASP A 191 -7.35 -4.23 -6.32
N CYS A 192 -8.08 -5.35 -6.42
CA CYS A 192 -8.20 -6.09 -7.67
C CYS A 192 -9.62 -6.55 -7.97
N ASN A 193 -9.88 -6.85 -9.24
CA ASN A 193 -11.15 -7.45 -9.65
C ASN A 193 -11.32 -8.83 -9.01
N ALA A 194 -12.43 -9.07 -8.31
CA ALA A 194 -12.67 -10.34 -7.63
C ALA A 194 -12.82 -11.53 -8.59
N ASP A 195 -13.26 -11.28 -9.83
CA ASP A 195 -13.40 -12.32 -10.87
C ASP A 195 -12.05 -12.71 -11.52
N ASP A 196 -10.99 -11.94 -11.28
CA ASP A 196 -9.65 -12.24 -11.81
C ASP A 196 -8.88 -13.12 -10.83
N THR A 197 -9.14 -14.43 -10.87
CA THR A 197 -8.54 -15.41 -9.96
C THR A 197 -7.02 -15.40 -9.99
N ASN A 198 -6.41 -15.12 -11.15
CA ASN A 198 -4.95 -15.04 -11.26
C ASN A 198 -4.38 -13.89 -10.42
N THR A 199 -5.03 -12.73 -10.45
CA THR A 199 -4.62 -11.58 -9.65
C THR A 199 -4.91 -11.81 -8.16
N VAL A 200 -6.08 -12.39 -7.83
CA VAL A 200 -6.45 -12.73 -6.44
C VAL A 200 -5.45 -13.71 -5.82
N ASP A 201 -5.05 -14.76 -6.53
CA ASP A 201 -4.08 -15.76 -6.06
C ASP A 201 -2.66 -15.20 -5.89
N LEU A 202 -2.36 -14.08 -6.55
CA LEU A 202 -1.07 -13.39 -6.45
C LEU A 202 -0.96 -12.53 -5.19
N LEU A 203 -2.06 -11.91 -4.72
CA LEU A 203 -2.02 -10.94 -3.62
C LEU A 203 -1.36 -11.45 -2.33
N PRO A 204 -1.65 -12.68 -1.83
CA PRO A 204 -0.98 -13.20 -0.65
C PRO A 204 0.54 -13.29 -0.80
N ARG A 205 1.02 -13.54 -2.02
CA ARG A 205 2.45 -13.64 -2.31
C ARG A 205 3.09 -12.26 -2.30
N LEU A 206 2.45 -11.26 -2.91
CA LEU A 206 2.95 -9.87 -2.89
C LEU A 206 3.06 -9.36 -1.45
N LEU A 207 2.00 -9.52 -0.64
CA LEU A 207 2.02 -9.04 0.75
C LEU A 207 2.98 -9.81 1.65
N SER A 208 3.13 -11.12 1.46
CA SER A 208 4.10 -11.91 2.23
C SER A 208 5.56 -11.54 1.92
N SER A 209 5.83 -10.86 0.80
CA SER A 209 7.17 -10.36 0.47
C SER A 209 7.51 -9.01 1.09
N VAL A 210 6.54 -8.36 1.73
CA VAL A 210 6.72 -7.02 2.33
C VAL A 210 7.68 -7.11 3.52
N SER A 211 8.65 -6.21 3.56
CA SER A 211 9.55 -5.98 4.69
C SER A 211 9.76 -4.49 4.90
N VAL A 212 9.83 -4.07 6.17
CA VAL A 212 10.19 -2.70 6.57
C VAL A 212 11.56 -2.69 7.23
N GLY A 213 12.23 -1.55 7.16
CA GLY A 213 13.47 -1.29 7.89
C GLY A 213 13.89 0.16 7.78
N GLU A 214 14.94 0.54 8.50
CA GLU A 214 15.59 1.83 8.34
C GLU A 214 16.27 1.92 6.95
N ASP A 215 16.14 3.08 6.31
CA ASP A 215 16.89 3.38 5.09
C ASP A 215 18.35 3.62 5.45
N THR A 216 19.16 2.56 5.40
CA THR A 216 20.56 2.54 5.84
C THR A 216 21.57 2.89 4.73
N GLU A 217 21.14 3.51 3.63
CA GLU A 217 22.06 3.97 2.59
C GLU A 217 22.72 5.31 2.92
N LYS A 218 24.06 5.29 2.88
CA LYS A 218 24.98 6.43 2.88
C LYS A 218 24.99 7.14 1.53
#